data_AF-A0AAJ2A0P1-F1
#
_entry.id   AF-A0AAJ2A0P1-F1
#
_cell.length_a   1.000
_cell.length_b   1.000
_cell.length_c   1.000
_cell.angle_alpha   90.00
_cell.angle_beta   90.00
_cell.angle_gamma   90.00
#
_symmetry.space_group_name_H-M   'P 1'
#
loop_
_entity.id
_entity.type
_entity.pdbx_description
1 polymer ?
#
loop_
_entity_poly.entity_id
_entity_poly.type
_entity_poly.pdbx_seq_one_letter_code
_entity_poly.pdbx_strand_id
1 'polypeptide(L)'
;MRSKIEAFRIRLRRVRIELGESQRKFAARGGVTEKTQSNYENGSREPNLLYLYNLGISGINLSYLLTGEEFESQLHPNEQHLIRELRKHDCEKRDKLLSAVLAMLSASRL
;
A
#
# COMPACT_ATOMS: atom_id res chain seq x y z
N MET A 1 -5.60 -6.59 22.99
CA MET A 1 -4.47 -5.77 22.48
C MET A 1 -3.43 -6.59 21.72
N ARG A 2 -2.89 -7.68 22.30
CA ARG A 2 -1.93 -8.59 21.62
C ARG A 2 -2.39 -9.08 20.22
N SER A 3 -3.67 -9.40 20.07
CA SER A 3 -4.24 -9.83 18.77
C SER A 3 -4.20 -8.75 17.67
N LYS A 4 -4.26 -7.45 18.01
CA LYS A 4 -4.24 -6.37 17.00
C LYS A 4 -2.82 -6.16 16.43
N ILE A 5 -1.80 -6.24 17.28
CA ILE A 5 -0.38 -6.14 16.88
C ILE A 5 0.00 -7.33 15.99
N GLU A 6 -0.50 -8.53 16.33
CA GLU A 6 -0.34 -9.73 15.51
C GLU A 6 -0.90 -9.53 14.09
N ALA A 7 -2.14 -9.04 14.00
CA ALA A 7 -2.79 -8.78 12.72
C ALA A 7 -2.02 -7.73 11.89
N PHE A 8 -1.53 -6.67 12.55
CA PHE A 8 -0.72 -5.64 11.90
C PHE A 8 0.58 -6.19 11.31
N ARG A 9 1.38 -6.95 12.07
CA ARG A 9 2.67 -7.47 11.57
C ARG A 9 2.51 -8.44 10.40
N ILE A 10 1.43 -9.23 10.42
CA ILE A 10 1.08 -10.14 9.32
C ILE A 10 0.78 -9.34 8.04
N ARG A 11 -0.03 -8.28 8.15
CA ARG A 11 -0.34 -7.40 7.00
C ARG A 11 0.89 -6.64 6.51
N LEU A 12 1.74 -6.15 7.42
CA LEU A 12 2.99 -5.48 7.06
C LEU A 12 3.89 -6.38 6.21
N ARG A 13 4.10 -7.62 6.66
CA ARG A 13 4.88 -8.61 5.93
C ARG A 13 4.23 -8.96 4.59
N ARG A 14 2.91 -9.14 4.56
CA ARG A 14 2.15 -9.44 3.35
C ARG A 14 2.32 -8.34 2.28
N VAL A 15 2.08 -7.08 2.63
CA VAL A 15 2.23 -5.94 1.72
C VAL A 15 3.63 -5.90 1.12
N ARG A 16 4.68 -6.10 1.93
CA ARG A 16 6.06 -6.16 1.44
C ARG A 16 6.26 -7.29 0.42
N ILE A 17 5.74 -8.48 0.70
CA ILE A 17 5.88 -9.66 -0.17
C ILE A 17 5.11 -9.44 -1.48
N GLU A 18 3.90 -8.88 -1.44
CA GLU A 18 3.11 -8.56 -2.64
C GLU A 18 3.80 -7.54 -3.55
N LEU A 19 4.60 -6.64 -2.97
CA LEU A 19 5.45 -5.71 -3.73
C LEU A 19 6.74 -6.35 -4.26
N GLY A 20 7.03 -7.61 -3.91
CA GLY A 20 8.27 -8.30 -4.29
C GLY A 20 9.52 -7.70 -3.66
N GLU A 21 9.40 -7.00 -2.53
CA GLU A 21 10.52 -6.26 -1.94
C GLU A 21 11.23 -7.04 -0.82
N SER A 22 12.57 -6.90 -0.78
CA SER A 22 13.38 -7.35 0.36
C SER A 22 13.10 -6.50 1.61
N GLN A 23 13.40 -7.05 2.80
CA GLN A 23 13.26 -6.29 4.05
C GLN A 23 14.08 -5.00 4.03
N ARG A 24 15.30 -5.02 3.48
CA ARG A 24 16.13 -3.82 3.29
C ARG A 24 15.46 -2.76 2.42
N LYS A 25 14.91 -3.14 1.27
CA LYS A 25 14.27 -2.20 0.34
C LYS A 25 13.01 -1.58 0.96
N PHE A 26 12.19 -2.40 1.61
CA PHE A 26 10.98 -1.92 2.27
C PHE A 26 11.28 -1.05 3.50
N ALA A 27 12.30 -1.41 4.28
CA ALA A 27 12.78 -0.61 5.41
C ALA A 27 13.17 0.82 5.00
N ALA A 28 13.81 0.97 3.83
CA ALA A 28 14.19 2.27 3.30
C ALA A 28 12.97 3.18 3.04
N ARG A 29 11.83 2.62 2.60
CA ARG A 29 10.56 3.38 2.46
C ARG A 29 10.10 3.95 3.79
N GLY A 30 10.28 3.19 4.87
CA GLY A 30 9.93 3.62 6.23
C GLY A 30 10.98 4.51 6.90
N GLY A 31 12.14 4.74 6.27
CA GLY A 31 13.26 5.48 6.87
C GLY A 31 13.93 4.75 8.03
N VAL A 32 13.92 3.41 8.02
CA VAL A 32 14.49 2.58 9.09
C VAL A 32 15.48 1.54 8.55
N THR A 33 16.20 0.88 9.45
CA THR A 33 17.13 -0.19 9.09
C THR A 33 16.39 -1.51 8.81
N GLU A 34 17.03 -2.40 8.05
CA GLU A 34 16.53 -3.77 7.79
C GLU A 34 16.23 -4.54 9.08
N LYS A 35 17.10 -4.43 10.09
CA LYS A 35 16.88 -5.02 11.42
C LYS A 35 15.61 -4.49 12.07
N THR A 36 15.34 -3.19 11.96
CA THR A 36 14.13 -2.58 12.50
C THR A 36 12.88 -3.09 11.79
N GLN A 37 12.92 -3.24 10.47
CA GLN A 37 11.85 -3.86 9.69
C GLN A 37 11.57 -5.30 10.13
N SER A 38 12.61 -6.11 10.30
CA SER A 38 12.49 -7.49 10.79
C SER A 38 11.83 -7.54 12.18
N ASN A 39 12.21 -6.62 13.07
CA ASN A 39 11.60 -6.50 14.40
C ASN A 39 10.11 -6.13 14.37
N TYR A 40 9.68 -5.33 13.40
CA TYR A 40 8.26 -5.03 13.20
C TYR A 40 7.51 -6.25 12.66
N GLU A 41 8.06 -6.94 11.67
CA GLU A 41 7.42 -8.11 11.05
C GLU A 41 7.35 -9.33 11.98
N ASN A 42 8.29 -9.46 12.92
CA ASN A 42 8.27 -10.50 13.95
C ASN A 42 7.57 -10.07 15.24
N GLY A 43 7.06 -8.83 15.32
CA GLY A 43 6.33 -8.31 16.48
C GLY A 43 7.16 -8.10 17.74
N SER A 44 8.50 -8.14 17.67
CA SER A 44 9.37 -7.80 18.81
C SER A 44 9.40 -6.30 19.09
N ARG A 45 9.00 -5.47 18.12
CA ARG A 45 8.89 -4.02 18.26
C ARG A 45 7.67 -3.49 17.51
N GLU A 46 7.04 -2.45 18.04
CA GLU A 46 5.98 -1.72 17.35
C GLU A 46 6.58 -0.57 16.51
N PRO A 47 6.05 -0.32 15.29
CA PRO A 47 6.45 0.82 14.49
C PRO A 47 6.01 2.14 15.11
N ASN A 48 6.82 3.18 14.93
CA ASN A 48 6.48 4.53 15.35
C ASN A 48 5.69 5.29 14.27
N LEU A 49 5.16 6.45 14.65
CA LEU A 49 4.36 7.27 13.75
C LEU A 49 5.13 7.73 12.51
N LEU A 50 6.43 8.08 12.66
CA LEU A 50 7.27 8.53 11.55
C LEU A 50 7.46 7.44 10.49
N TYR A 51 7.65 6.18 10.91
CA TYR A 51 7.72 5.04 10.01
C TYR A 51 6.41 4.87 9.21
N LEU A 52 5.26 4.94 9.90
CA LEU A 52 3.95 4.83 9.24
C LEU A 52 3.71 6.00 8.27
N TYR A 53 4.05 7.21 8.66
CA TYR A 53 3.98 8.39 7.80
C TYR A 53 4.77 8.19 6.50
N ASN A 54 6.04 7.77 6.62
CA ASN A 54 6.91 7.54 5.46
C ASN A 54 6.34 6.44 4.54
N LEU A 55 5.80 5.35 5.10
CA LEU A 55 5.12 4.33 4.31
C LEU A 55 3.93 4.89 3.53
N GLY A 56 3.09 5.71 4.17
CA GLY A 56 1.95 6.37 3.53
C GLY A 56 2.36 7.27 2.37
N ILE A 57 3.37 8.13 2.57
CA ILE A 57 3.93 8.97 1.50
C ILE A 57 4.49 8.13 0.34
N SER A 58 5.02 6.94 0.63
CA SER A 58 5.53 6.02 -0.40
C SER A 58 4.45 5.27 -1.19
N GLY A 59 3.16 5.53 -0.91
CA GLY A 59 2.02 4.94 -1.60
C GLY A 59 1.46 3.66 -0.97
N ILE A 60 1.89 3.31 0.25
CA ILE A 60 1.33 2.15 0.97
C ILE A 60 -0.04 2.51 1.54
N ASN A 61 -1.02 1.63 1.33
CA ASN A 61 -2.35 1.75 1.93
C ASN A 61 -2.30 1.55 3.45
N LEU A 62 -2.19 2.65 4.20
CA LEU A 62 -2.16 2.62 5.66
C LEU A 62 -3.47 2.17 6.29
N SER A 63 -4.62 2.38 5.64
CA SER A 63 -5.91 1.86 6.13
C SER A 63 -5.85 0.34 6.19
N TYR A 64 -5.50 -0.31 5.08
CA TYR A 64 -5.33 -1.76 5.06
C TYR A 64 -4.29 -2.21 6.09
N LEU A 65 -3.16 -1.53 6.16
CA LEU A 65 -2.09 -1.92 7.09
C LEU A 65 -2.56 -1.87 8.55
N LEU A 66 -3.29 -0.82 8.97
CA LEU A 66 -3.72 -0.59 10.34
C LEU A 66 -5.00 -1.36 10.71
N THR A 67 -5.99 -1.40 9.82
CA THR A 67 -7.34 -1.94 10.11
C THR A 67 -7.60 -3.27 9.41
N GLY A 68 -6.93 -3.54 8.29
CA GLY A 68 -7.23 -4.66 7.41
C GLY A 68 -8.30 -4.36 6.37
N GLU A 69 -8.84 -3.13 6.37
CA GLU A 69 -9.83 -2.70 5.39
C GLU A 69 -9.14 -2.11 4.15
N GLU A 70 -9.41 -2.71 3.00
CA GLU A 70 -8.98 -2.17 1.72
C GLU A 70 -9.72 -0.87 1.43
N PHE A 71 -9.02 0.13 0.89
CA PHE A 71 -9.63 1.41 0.50
C PHE A 71 -10.78 1.21 -0.51
N GLU A 72 -10.71 0.12 -1.28
CA GLU A 72 -11.73 -0.27 -2.25
C GLU A 72 -13.12 -0.41 -1.61
N SER A 73 -13.25 -0.86 -0.36
CA SER A 73 -14.58 -1.05 0.26
C SER A 73 -15.35 0.27 0.45
N GLN A 74 -14.67 1.41 0.39
CA GLN A 74 -15.27 2.74 0.51
C GLN A 74 -15.51 3.43 -0.85
N LEU A 75 -15.11 2.80 -1.95
CA LEU A 75 -15.27 3.35 -3.31
C LEU A 75 -16.55 2.84 -3.98
N HIS A 76 -17.06 3.58 -4.96
CA HIS A 76 -18.20 3.14 -5.76
C HIS A 76 -17.83 1.85 -6.53
N PRO A 77 -18.75 0.89 -6.79
CA PRO A 77 -18.43 -0.37 -7.46
C PRO A 77 -17.64 -0.23 -8.78
N ASN A 78 -17.95 0.80 -9.58
CA ASN A 78 -17.23 1.07 -10.83
C ASN A 78 -15.78 1.51 -10.59
N GLU A 79 -15.53 2.30 -9.54
CA GLU A 79 -14.18 2.73 -9.16
C GLU A 79 -13.37 1.55 -8.63
N GLN A 80 -13.99 0.68 -7.82
CA GLN A 80 -13.37 -0.57 -7.37
C GLN A 80 -12.97 -1.45 -8.56
N HIS A 81 -13.88 -1.64 -9.52
CA HIS A 81 -13.61 -2.45 -10.71
C HIS A 81 -12.47 -1.86 -11.55
N LEU A 82 -12.48 -0.55 -11.79
CA LEU A 82 -11.41 0.15 -12.50
C LEU A 82 -10.06 -0.04 -11.82
N ILE A 83 -9.98 0.20 -10.50
CA ILE A 83 -8.73 0.06 -9.74
C ILE A 83 -8.21 -1.38 -9.80
N ARG A 84 -9.09 -2.38 -9.66
CA ARG A 84 -8.71 -3.80 -9.77
C ARG A 84 -8.13 -4.14 -11.13
N GLU A 85 -8.75 -3.71 -12.21
CA GLU A 85 -8.23 -3.96 -13.57
C GLU A 85 -6.90 -3.24 -13.81
N LEU A 86 -6.78 -1.97 -13.38
CA LEU A 86 -5.54 -1.21 -13.50
C LEU A 86 -4.37 -1.86 -12.72
N ARG A 87 -4.64 -2.47 -11.56
CA ARG A 87 -3.63 -3.14 -10.73
C ARG A 87 -3.11 -4.45 -11.32
N LYS A 88 -3.83 -5.08 -12.26
CA LYS A 88 -3.37 -6.30 -12.96
C LYS A 88 -2.29 -6.04 -14.01
N HIS A 89 -2.02 -4.77 -14.32
CA HIS A 89 -1.10 -4.37 -15.36
C HIS A 89 0.20 -3.80 -14.77
N ASP A 90 1.28 -3.89 -15.53
CA ASP A 90 2.55 -3.23 -15.20
C ASP A 90 2.39 -1.71 -15.15
N CYS A 91 3.41 -1.03 -14.59
CA CYS A 91 3.38 0.41 -14.41
C CYS A 91 3.21 1.17 -15.74
N GLU A 92 3.88 0.74 -16.81
CA GLU A 92 3.86 1.45 -18.10
C GLU A 92 2.47 1.40 -18.75
N LYS A 93 1.85 0.22 -18.78
CA LYS A 93 0.51 0.03 -19.33
C LYS A 93 -0.55 0.71 -18.48
N ARG A 94 -0.40 0.66 -17.15
CA ARG A 94 -1.29 1.35 -16.22
C ARG A 94 -1.27 2.86 -16.42
N ASP A 95 -0.09 3.46 -16.57
CA ASP A 95 0.05 4.91 -16.74
C ASP A 95 -0.54 5.40 -18.09
N LYS A 96 -0.37 4.61 -19.15
CA LYS A 96 -1.02 4.86 -20.45
C LYS A 96 -2.54 4.82 -20.35
N LEU A 97 -3.09 3.80 -19.69
CA LEU A 97 -4.54 3.67 -19.48
C LEU A 97 -5.11 4.83 -18.65
N LEU A 98 -4.44 5.19 -17.56
CA LEU A 98 -4.84 6.34 -16.72
C LEU A 98 -4.83 7.64 -17.52
N SER A 99 -3.79 7.88 -18.32
CA SER A 99 -3.70 9.08 -19.16
C SER A 99 -4.84 9.17 -20.17
N ALA A 100 -5.22 8.04 -20.80
CA ALA A 100 -6.36 8.00 -21.73
C ALA A 100 -7.69 8.32 -21.04
N VAL A 101 -7.96 7.74 -19.87
CA VAL A 101 -9.19 8.01 -19.10
C VAL A 101 -9.26 9.48 -18.67
N LEU A 102 -8.14 10.05 -18.20
CA LEU A 102 -8.07 11.47 -17.83
C LEU A 102 -8.30 12.40 -19.04
N ALA A 103 -7.77 12.05 -20.20
CA ALA A 103 -8.01 12.78 -21.44
C ALA A 103 -9.51 12.75 -21.83
N MET A 104 -10.17 11.60 -21.72
CA MET A 104 -11.61 11.48 -22.00
C MET A 104 -12.46 12.31 -21.03
N LEU A 105 -12.13 12.28 -19.73
CA LEU A 105 -12.85 13.05 -18.71
C LEU A 105 -12.65 14.56 -18.86
N SER A 106 -11.46 15.00 -19.28
CA SER A 106 -11.19 16.42 -19.55
C SER A 106 -11.87 16.90 -20.83
N ALA A 107 -11.96 16.05 -21.86
CA ALA A 107 -12.69 16.36 -23.09
C ALA A 107 -14.22 16.44 -22.88
N SER A 108 -14.76 15.71 -21.90
CA SER A 108 -16.19 15.72 -21.54
C SER A 108 -16.62 16.94 -20.70
N ARG A 109 -15.70 17.83 -20.31
CA ARG A 109 -16.00 19.06 -19.53
C ARG A 109 -16.24 20.31 -20.40
N LEU A 110 -16.39 20.13 -21.71
CA LEU A 110 -16.84 21.15 -22.67
C LEU A 110 -18.29 20.85 -23.08
#